data_AF-A0A954M7V3-F1
#
_entry.id   AF-A0A954M7V3-F1
#
_cell.length_a   1.000
_cell.length_b   1.000
_cell.length_c   1.000
_cell.angle_alpha   90.00
_cell.angle_beta   90.00
_cell.angle_gamma   90.00
#
_symmetry.space_group_name_H-M   'P 1'
#
loop_
_entity.id
_entity.type
_entity.pdbx_description
1 polymer ?
#
loop_
_entity_poly.entity_id
_entity_poly.type
_entity_poly.pdbx_seq_one_letter_code
_entity_poly.pdbx_strand_id
1 'polypeptide(L)'
;MSSTVCLGLLLAVQFSVTTAQGEWRPTYSEPASVHLTHPRVVILTHSSLHFDPFRETEPGINQSVAAVRAHGGAVIFLHDRYNPSNSPEGILCRDRTAGQLVASDVGNIDFNFRNVRHVCLCGGYFGQCERSTACDAIRLWRRDCPDEDFRLTQVVDGIFTVAEHVSPEDPYGSKILRHYF
;
A
#
# COMPACT_ATOMS: atom_id res chain seq x y z
N MET A 1 16.92 22.77 -65.21
CA MET A 1 16.40 21.63 -64.42
C MET A 1 16.68 21.96 -62.96
N SER A 2 15.64 22.33 -62.21
CA SER A 2 15.74 22.88 -60.85
C SER A 2 16.00 21.78 -59.82
N SER A 3 16.99 21.99 -58.95
CA SER A 3 17.16 21.26 -57.70
C SER A 3 16.64 22.12 -56.55
N THR A 4 15.56 21.68 -55.90
CA THR A 4 15.09 22.24 -54.63
C THR A 4 15.39 21.21 -53.54
N VAL A 5 16.30 21.55 -52.63
CA VAL A 5 16.61 20.75 -51.44
C VAL A 5 15.62 21.16 -50.33
N CYS A 6 14.75 20.24 -49.92
CA CYS A 6 13.91 20.40 -48.73
C CYS A 6 14.74 20.14 -47.47
N LEU A 7 15.05 21.20 -46.72
CA LEU A 7 15.64 21.12 -45.40
C LEU A 7 14.52 20.93 -44.37
N GLY A 8 14.31 19.69 -43.93
CA GLY A 8 13.36 19.37 -42.86
C GLY A 8 13.97 19.64 -41.48
N LEU A 9 13.50 20.69 -40.80
CA LEU A 9 13.85 20.99 -39.41
C LEU A 9 13.01 20.10 -38.47
N LEU A 10 13.65 19.12 -37.82
CA LEU A 10 13.05 18.35 -36.74
C LEU A 10 13.14 19.17 -35.43
N LEU A 11 12.01 19.75 -35.01
CA LEU A 11 11.87 20.33 -33.67
C LEU A 11 11.74 19.18 -32.65
N ALA A 12 12.81 18.93 -31.91
CA ALA A 12 12.76 18.11 -30.71
C ALA A 12 12.15 18.95 -29.56
N VAL A 13 10.87 18.73 -29.27
CA VAL A 13 10.24 19.27 -28.06
C VAL A 13 10.74 18.44 -26.87
N GLN A 14 11.72 18.98 -26.15
CA GLN A 14 12.15 18.42 -24.86
C GLN A 14 11.08 18.76 -23.81
N PHE A 15 10.19 17.81 -23.53
CA PHE A 15 9.35 17.88 -22.34
C PHE A 15 10.23 17.58 -21.12
N SER A 16 10.69 18.64 -20.46
CA SER A 16 11.19 18.54 -19.08
C SER A 16 10.00 18.26 -18.18
N VAL A 17 9.73 16.98 -17.92
CA VAL A 17 8.82 16.59 -16.83
C VAL A 17 9.57 16.83 -15.52
N THR A 18 9.38 18.01 -14.96
CA THR A 18 9.79 18.30 -13.59
C THR A 18 8.84 17.55 -12.67
N THR A 19 9.19 16.32 -12.26
CA THR A 19 8.51 15.67 -11.15
C THR A 19 8.91 16.39 -9.86
N ALA A 20 8.17 17.43 -9.51
CA ALA A 20 8.18 17.97 -8.16
C ALA A 20 7.52 16.92 -7.25
N GLN A 21 8.21 15.82 -6.96
CA GLN A 21 7.92 15.03 -5.78
C GLN A 21 8.37 15.87 -4.60
N GLY A 22 7.47 16.70 -4.07
CA GLY A 22 7.68 17.33 -2.78
C GLY A 22 8.06 16.26 -1.76
N GLU A 23 8.98 16.60 -0.87
CA GLU A 23 9.37 15.75 0.26
C GLU A 23 8.10 15.28 0.99
N TRP A 24 7.84 13.98 1.01
CA TRP A 24 6.67 13.43 1.67
C TRP A 24 6.80 13.67 3.18
N ARG A 25 5.91 14.48 3.74
CA ARG A 25 5.86 14.79 5.17
C ARG A 25 4.66 14.08 5.79
N PRO A 26 4.88 12.91 6.42
CA PRO A 26 3.79 12.11 6.97
C PRO A 26 3.07 12.86 8.09
N THR A 27 1.78 13.09 7.90
CA THR A 27 0.88 13.55 8.98
C THR A 27 -0.15 12.46 9.21
N TYR A 28 -0.32 12.05 10.47
CA TYR A 28 -1.34 11.08 10.82
C TYR A 28 -2.74 11.69 10.68
N SER A 29 -3.61 10.94 10.02
CA SER A 29 -5.05 11.14 10.07
C SER A 29 -5.60 10.40 11.29
N GLU A 30 -6.54 11.04 11.99
CA GLU A 30 -7.34 10.34 12.99
C GLU A 30 -8.26 9.32 12.27
N PRO A 31 -8.46 8.11 12.80
CA PRO A 31 -9.30 7.11 12.14
C PRO A 31 -10.70 7.62 11.77
N ALA A 32 -11.30 8.46 12.63
CA ALA A 32 -12.61 9.06 12.40
C ALA A 32 -12.64 10.12 11.27
N SER A 33 -11.49 10.69 10.89
CA SER A 33 -11.39 11.65 9.77
C SER A 33 -11.07 10.99 8.43
N VAL A 34 -10.92 9.66 8.40
CA VAL A 34 -10.72 8.89 7.17
C VAL A 34 -12.05 8.81 6.41
N HIS A 35 -12.21 9.68 5.41
CA HIS A 35 -13.38 9.71 4.55
C HIS A 35 -13.12 8.94 3.24
N LEU A 36 -13.55 7.67 3.21
CA LEU A 36 -13.49 6.83 2.02
C LEU A 36 -14.66 7.17 1.09
N THR A 37 -14.43 8.09 0.15
CA THR A 37 -15.41 8.48 -0.89
C THR A 37 -15.41 7.55 -2.10
N HIS A 38 -14.41 6.68 -2.20
CA HIS A 38 -14.17 5.81 -3.36
C HIS A 38 -14.64 4.37 -3.09
N PRO A 39 -15.16 3.66 -4.12
CA PRO A 39 -15.62 2.28 -3.95
C PRO A 39 -14.49 1.26 -3.81
N ARG A 40 -13.26 1.65 -4.17
CA ARG A 40 -12.07 0.80 -4.08
C ARG A 40 -11.06 1.44 -3.15
N VAL A 41 -10.48 0.63 -2.27
CA VAL A 41 -9.41 1.04 -1.37
C VAL A 41 -8.32 -0.03 -1.34
N VAL A 42 -7.07 0.39 -1.33
CA VAL A 42 -5.96 -0.45 -0.89
C VAL A 42 -5.58 -0.04 0.52
N ILE A 43 -5.50 -1.02 1.41
CA ILE A 43 -5.05 -0.83 2.78
C ILE A 43 -3.72 -1.58 2.91
N LEU A 44 -2.67 -0.83 3.25
CA LEU A 44 -1.34 -1.34 3.48
C LEU A 44 -1.14 -1.48 4.99
N THR A 45 -1.28 -2.69 5.50
CA THR A 45 -1.18 -2.98 6.93
C THR A 45 0.28 -3.05 7.35
N HIS A 46 0.76 -2.02 8.07
CA HIS A 46 2.12 -1.97 8.65
C HIS A 46 3.24 -2.28 7.63
N SER A 47 3.05 -1.91 6.35
CA SER A 47 4.03 -2.17 5.30
C SER A 47 5.24 -1.25 5.43
N SER A 48 6.24 -1.62 6.23
CA SER A 48 7.44 -0.80 6.45
C SER A 48 8.72 -1.64 6.49
N LEU A 49 9.86 -0.97 6.31
CA LEU A 49 11.20 -1.53 6.45
C LEU A 49 11.47 -2.15 7.82
N HIS A 50 10.69 -1.77 8.84
CA HIS A 50 10.81 -2.38 10.16
C HIS A 50 10.37 -3.85 10.13
N PHE A 51 9.30 -4.16 9.39
CA PHE A 51 8.70 -5.50 9.34
C PHE A 51 9.11 -6.30 8.09
N ASP A 52 9.48 -5.63 6.99
CA ASP A 52 10.05 -6.23 5.78
C ASP A 52 11.33 -5.47 5.36
N PRO A 53 12.49 -5.78 5.97
CA PRO A 53 13.74 -5.04 5.74
C PRO A 53 14.36 -5.35 4.38
N PHE A 54 14.03 -6.51 3.80
CA PHE A 54 14.53 -6.96 2.50
C PHE A 54 13.68 -6.41 1.35
N ARG A 55 12.54 -5.78 1.65
CA ARG A 55 11.65 -5.11 0.70
C ARG A 55 11.06 -6.10 -0.31
N GLU A 56 10.91 -7.35 0.09
CA GLU A 56 10.45 -8.44 -0.80
C GLU A 56 9.01 -8.22 -1.23
N THR A 57 8.19 -7.59 -0.39
CA THR A 57 6.79 -7.27 -0.69
C THR A 57 6.61 -5.94 -1.43
N GLU A 58 7.66 -5.11 -1.50
CA GLU A 58 7.58 -3.78 -2.10
C GLU A 58 7.07 -3.80 -3.56
N PRO A 59 7.47 -4.75 -4.44
CA PRO A 59 6.91 -4.83 -5.79
C PRO A 59 5.39 -5.06 -5.80
N GLY A 60 4.89 -6.02 -5.03
CA GLY A 60 3.46 -6.36 -4.94
C GLY A 60 2.64 -5.21 -4.34
N ILE A 61 3.16 -4.52 -3.32
CA ILE A 61 2.55 -3.31 -2.76
C ILE A 61 2.42 -2.22 -3.82
N ASN A 62 3.51 -1.89 -4.52
CA ASN A 62 3.49 -0.83 -5.52
C ASN A 62 2.53 -1.14 -6.68
N GLN A 63 2.49 -2.39 -7.13
CA GLN A 63 1.56 -2.81 -8.17
C GLN A 63 0.10 -2.70 -7.72
N SER A 64 -0.20 -3.09 -6.48
CA SER A 64 -1.53 -2.98 -5.89
C SER A 64 -1.99 -1.53 -5.76
N VAL A 65 -1.10 -0.67 -5.28
CA VAL A 65 -1.34 0.78 -5.17
C VAL A 65 -1.59 1.39 -6.54
N ALA A 66 -0.75 1.09 -7.53
CA ALA A 66 -0.93 1.58 -8.89
C ALA A 66 -2.26 1.10 -9.49
N ALA A 67 -2.62 -0.18 -9.30
CA ALA A 67 -3.87 -0.74 -9.81
C ALA A 67 -5.11 -0.07 -9.18
N VAL A 68 -5.11 0.15 -7.86
CA VAL A 68 -6.23 0.83 -7.19
C VAL A 68 -6.33 2.30 -7.61
N ARG A 69 -5.20 3.02 -7.71
CA ARG A 69 -5.20 4.41 -8.21
C ARG A 69 -5.67 4.52 -9.65
N ALA A 70 -5.28 3.60 -10.53
CA ALA A 70 -5.72 3.58 -11.92
C ALA A 70 -7.25 3.48 -12.05
N HIS A 71 -7.94 2.99 -11.00
CA HIS A 71 -9.40 2.89 -10.92
C HIS A 71 -10.02 3.98 -10.02
N GLY A 72 -9.27 5.05 -9.72
CA GLY A 72 -9.71 6.15 -8.88
C GLY A 72 -10.00 5.73 -7.43
N GLY A 73 -9.29 4.75 -6.89
CA GLY A 73 -9.44 4.29 -5.51
C GLY A 73 -8.53 5.01 -4.52
N ALA A 74 -8.82 4.81 -3.24
CA ALA A 74 -8.06 5.38 -2.13
C ALA A 74 -6.89 4.48 -1.69
N VAL A 75 -5.86 5.08 -1.09
CA VAL A 75 -4.71 4.38 -0.50
C VAL A 75 -4.63 4.74 0.98
N ILE A 76 -4.65 3.73 1.83
CA ILE A 76 -4.52 3.88 3.29
C ILE A 76 -3.25 3.18 3.73
N PHE A 77 -2.38 3.91 4.44
CA PHE A 77 -1.21 3.36 5.11
C PHE A 77 -1.55 3.19 6.59
N LEU A 78 -1.75 1.95 7.05
CA LEU A 78 -1.84 1.69 8.49
C LEU A 78 -0.42 1.60 9.02
N HIS A 79 -0.11 2.41 10.02
CA HIS A 79 1.22 2.47 10.61
C HIS A 79 1.14 2.25 12.11
N ASP A 80 1.97 1.32 12.61
CA ASP A 80 2.19 1.15 14.03
C ASP A 80 3.05 2.31 14.54
N ARG A 81 2.37 3.38 14.98
CA ARG A 81 3.01 4.56 15.56
C ARG A 81 3.52 4.34 16.99
N TYR A 82 3.14 3.24 17.62
CA TYR A 82 3.45 2.96 19.03
C TYR A 82 4.80 2.27 19.17
N ASN A 83 5.33 1.72 18.08
CA ASN A 83 6.68 1.20 17.98
C ASN A 83 7.68 2.31 17.58
N PRO A 84 8.57 2.76 18.48
CA PRO A 84 9.50 3.86 18.20
C PRO A 84 10.57 3.50 17.16
N SER A 85 10.80 2.21 16.89
CA SER A 85 11.71 1.74 15.86
C SER A 85 11.08 1.70 14.46
N ASN A 86 9.77 1.93 14.36
CA ASN A 86 9.03 1.96 13.11
C ASN A 86 8.79 3.41 12.68
N SER A 87 9.66 3.92 11.81
CA SER A 87 9.54 5.29 11.28
C SER A 87 8.60 5.29 10.05
N PRO A 88 7.67 6.27 9.94
CA PRO A 88 6.79 6.39 8.76
C PRO A 88 7.53 6.53 7.44
N GLU A 89 8.73 7.12 7.45
CA GLU A 89 9.62 7.24 6.30
C GLU A 89 9.99 5.87 5.70
N GLY A 90 9.97 4.83 6.53
CA GLY A 90 10.23 3.44 6.17
C GLY A 90 9.09 2.71 5.46
N ILE A 91 7.94 3.35 5.19
CA ILE A 91 6.82 2.70 4.50
C ILE A 91 7.22 2.17 3.11
N LEU A 92 6.88 0.93 2.81
CA LEU A 92 7.22 0.21 1.58
C LEU A 92 6.25 0.52 0.43
N CYS A 93 6.15 1.80 0.08
CA CYS A 93 5.42 2.24 -1.10
C CYS A 93 6.16 3.43 -1.72
N ARG A 94 6.43 3.37 -3.02
CA ARG A 94 7.17 4.40 -3.75
C ARG A 94 6.31 5.62 -4.00
N ASP A 95 5.09 5.40 -4.47
CA ASP A 95 4.14 6.47 -4.70
C ASP A 95 3.26 6.67 -3.47
N ARG A 96 3.73 7.53 -2.57
CA ARG A 96 3.04 7.89 -1.32
C ARG A 96 2.08 9.07 -1.50
N THR A 97 1.90 9.58 -2.71
CA THR A 97 1.09 10.77 -2.97
C THR A 97 -0.38 10.52 -2.68
N ALA A 98 -1.07 11.48 -2.06
CA ALA A 98 -2.50 11.43 -1.77
C ALA A 98 -3.01 10.20 -0.97
N GLY A 99 -2.14 9.38 -0.38
CA GLY A 99 -2.55 8.33 0.56
C GLY A 99 -2.65 8.89 1.97
N GLN A 100 -3.55 8.31 2.78
CA GLN A 100 -3.73 8.72 4.17
C GLN A 100 -2.92 7.81 5.09
N LEU A 101 -2.07 8.41 5.93
CA LEU A 101 -1.36 7.70 6.98
C LEU A 101 -2.24 7.65 8.22
N VAL A 102 -2.53 6.45 8.71
CA VAL A 102 -3.43 6.22 9.84
C VAL A 102 -2.70 5.42 10.91
N ALA A 103 -2.78 5.88 12.15
CA ALA A 103 -2.26 5.15 13.29
C ALA A 103 -3.12 3.89 13.53
N SER A 104 -2.49 2.74 13.64
CA SER A 104 -3.18 1.49 13.89
C SER A 104 -2.35 0.57 14.77
N ASP A 105 -2.93 0.15 15.88
CA ASP A 105 -2.39 -0.92 16.73
C ASP A 105 -2.89 -2.27 16.20
N VAL A 106 -1.97 -3.22 16.00
CA VAL A 106 -2.25 -4.57 15.47
C VAL A 106 -3.14 -4.62 14.21
N GLY A 107 -3.10 -3.58 13.35
CA GLY A 107 -3.85 -3.53 12.09
C GLY A 107 -5.35 -3.27 12.24
N ASN A 108 -5.83 -2.86 13.42
CA ASN A 108 -7.24 -2.52 13.63
C ASN A 108 -7.66 -1.26 12.86
N ILE A 109 -8.90 -1.26 12.38
CA ILE A 109 -9.51 -0.13 11.67
C ILE A 109 -10.96 0.11 12.11
N ASP A 110 -11.37 1.37 12.04
CA ASP A 110 -12.76 1.78 12.30
C ASP A 110 -13.20 2.91 11.36
N PHE A 111 -13.09 2.66 10.06
CA PHE A 111 -13.47 3.61 9.01
C PHE A 111 -14.96 3.54 8.69
N ASN A 112 -15.46 4.53 7.94
CA ASN A 112 -16.79 4.48 7.36
C ASN A 112 -16.75 3.76 6.00
N PHE A 113 -17.43 2.62 5.89
CA PHE A 113 -17.45 1.76 4.70
C PHE A 113 -18.67 1.97 3.79
N ARG A 114 -19.51 3.00 4.05
CA ARG A 114 -20.76 3.24 3.31
C ARG A 114 -20.60 3.23 1.79
N ASN A 115 -19.48 3.76 1.30
CA ASN A 115 -19.18 3.83 -0.14
C ASN A 115 -18.20 2.75 -0.62
N VAL A 116 -17.57 1.99 0.27
CA VAL A 116 -16.54 1.00 -0.06
C VAL A 116 -17.21 -0.30 -0.53
N ARG A 117 -16.71 -0.89 -1.61
CA ARG A 117 -17.19 -2.16 -2.18
C ARG A 117 -16.06 -3.17 -2.42
N HIS A 118 -14.83 -2.69 -2.55
CA HIS A 118 -13.67 -3.53 -2.76
C HIS A 118 -12.49 -3.05 -1.94
N VAL A 119 -12.00 -3.92 -1.05
CA VAL A 119 -10.77 -3.72 -0.29
C VAL A 119 -9.68 -4.63 -0.86
N CYS A 120 -8.57 -4.05 -1.26
CA CYS A 120 -7.32 -4.76 -1.52
C CYS A 120 -6.42 -4.65 -0.29
N LEU A 121 -5.95 -5.77 0.25
CA LEU A 121 -5.05 -5.82 1.40
C LEU A 121 -3.65 -6.22 0.96
N CYS A 122 -2.67 -5.50 1.49
CA CYS A 122 -1.25 -5.83 1.44
C CYS A 122 -0.62 -5.51 2.80
N GLY A 123 0.64 -5.87 2.98
CA GLY A 123 1.40 -5.68 4.21
C GLY A 123 1.30 -6.90 5.12
N GLY A 124 1.30 -6.70 6.42
CA GLY A 124 1.40 -7.81 7.35
C GLY A 124 1.58 -7.37 8.80
N TYR A 125 1.88 -8.31 9.70
CA TYR A 125 2.01 -9.74 9.43
C TYR A 125 0.68 -10.39 9.01
N PHE A 126 0.70 -11.29 8.03
CA PHE A 126 -0.49 -11.99 7.51
C PHE A 126 -1.38 -12.57 8.61
N GLY A 127 -0.78 -13.39 9.50
CA GLY A 127 -1.51 -14.13 10.53
C GLY A 127 -2.00 -13.29 11.70
N GLN A 128 -1.54 -12.04 11.83
CA GLN A 128 -1.86 -11.17 12.95
C GLN A 128 -2.46 -9.84 12.49
N CYS A 129 -1.63 -8.87 12.08
CA CYS A 129 -2.09 -7.51 11.81
C CYS A 129 -3.01 -7.47 10.59
N GLU A 130 -2.64 -8.13 9.48
CA GLU A 130 -3.47 -8.11 8.27
C GLU A 130 -4.78 -8.89 8.49
N ARG A 131 -4.73 -10.00 9.24
CA ARG A 131 -5.94 -10.72 9.66
C ARG A 131 -6.89 -9.80 10.43
N SER A 132 -6.39 -9.02 11.38
CA SER A 132 -7.20 -8.03 12.11
C SER A 132 -7.81 -7.00 11.16
N THR A 133 -7.01 -6.46 10.22
CA THR A 133 -7.50 -5.53 9.19
C THR A 133 -8.61 -6.15 8.34
N ALA A 134 -8.46 -7.41 7.92
CA ALA A 134 -9.44 -8.12 7.10
C ALA A 134 -10.75 -8.36 7.87
N CYS A 135 -10.64 -8.83 9.11
CA CYS A 135 -11.79 -9.03 9.99
C CYS A 135 -12.55 -7.72 10.22
N ASP A 136 -11.83 -6.63 10.51
CA ASP A 136 -12.43 -5.32 10.68
C ASP A 136 -13.06 -4.81 9.37
N ALA A 137 -12.42 -4.95 8.21
CA ALA A 137 -13.01 -4.57 6.92
C ALA A 137 -14.36 -5.26 6.67
N ILE A 138 -14.46 -6.57 6.94
CA ILE A 138 -15.72 -7.32 6.83
C ILE A 138 -16.75 -6.82 7.84
N ARG A 139 -16.35 -6.61 9.10
CA ARG A 139 -17.21 -6.06 10.15
C ARG A 139 -17.76 -4.69 9.78
N LEU A 140 -16.91 -3.79 9.26
CA LEU A 140 -17.26 -2.43 8.87
C LEU A 140 -18.20 -2.41 7.66
N TRP A 141 -17.94 -3.24 6.64
CA TRP A 141 -18.87 -3.44 5.53
C TRP A 141 -20.25 -3.88 6.05
N ARG A 142 -20.29 -4.91 6.90
CA ARG A 142 -21.54 -5.43 7.46
C ARG A 142 -22.29 -4.39 8.30
N ARG A 143 -21.57 -3.49 8.97
CA ARG A 143 -22.14 -2.39 9.76
C ARG A 143 -22.70 -1.28 8.87
N ASP A 144 -21.96 -0.86 7.85
CA ASP A 144 -22.20 0.41 7.15
C ASP A 144 -22.96 0.27 5.82
N CYS A 145 -22.92 -0.90 5.18
CA CYS A 145 -23.55 -1.17 3.89
C CYS A 145 -23.91 -2.65 3.68
N PRO A 146 -24.71 -3.27 4.57
CA PRO A 146 -24.98 -4.71 4.57
C PRO A 146 -25.73 -5.25 3.35
N ASP A 147 -26.41 -4.38 2.59
CA ASP A 147 -27.25 -4.76 1.44
C ASP A 147 -26.47 -4.76 0.11
N GLU A 148 -25.18 -4.45 0.16
CA GLU A 148 -24.34 -4.25 -1.02
C GLU A 148 -23.26 -5.32 -1.09
N ASP A 149 -22.88 -5.73 -2.31
CA ASP A 149 -21.80 -6.68 -2.50
C ASP A 149 -20.46 -6.14 -1.98
N PHE A 150 -19.69 -7.02 -1.35
CA PHE A 150 -18.37 -6.72 -0.83
C PHE A 150 -17.33 -7.72 -1.31
N ARG A 151 -16.22 -7.17 -1.80
CA ARG A 151 -15.05 -7.94 -2.18
C ARG A 151 -13.88 -7.57 -1.29
N LEU A 152 -13.22 -8.58 -0.77
CA LEU A 152 -11.92 -8.47 -0.12
C LEU A 152 -10.90 -9.28 -0.94
N THR A 153 -9.82 -8.63 -1.35
CA THR A 153 -8.71 -9.25 -2.09
C THR A 153 -7.45 -9.13 -1.25
N GLN A 154 -6.86 -10.24 -0.87
CA GLN A 154 -5.52 -10.27 -0.29
C GLN A 154 -4.49 -10.48 -1.40
N VAL A 155 -3.46 -9.65 -1.44
CA VAL A 155 -2.44 -9.68 -2.50
C VAL A 155 -1.21 -10.40 -1.99
N VAL A 156 -1.10 -11.70 -2.31
CA VAL A 156 -0.14 -12.64 -1.70
C VAL A 156 1.32 -12.19 -1.84
N ASP A 157 1.72 -11.61 -2.97
CA ASP A 157 3.05 -11.08 -3.24
C ASP A 157 3.30 -9.69 -2.62
N GLY A 158 2.26 -9.06 -2.08
CA GLY A 158 2.34 -7.85 -1.27
C GLY A 158 2.26 -8.12 0.24
N ILE A 159 2.30 -9.38 0.67
CA ILE A 159 2.12 -9.79 2.07
C ILE A 159 3.42 -10.33 2.65
N PHE A 160 3.77 -9.89 3.86
CA PHE A 160 4.86 -10.49 4.63
C PHE A 160 4.31 -11.28 5.82
N THR A 161 4.97 -12.38 6.13
CA THR A 161 4.61 -13.27 7.24
C THR A 161 5.75 -13.30 8.25
N VAL A 162 5.40 -13.55 9.52
CA VAL A 162 6.38 -14.10 10.44
C VAL A 162 6.75 -15.51 9.97
N ALA A 163 7.95 -15.98 10.27
CA ALA A 163 8.46 -17.32 9.92
C ALA A 163 7.74 -18.46 10.67
N GLU A 164 6.45 -18.32 10.93
CA GLU A 164 5.61 -19.36 11.51
C GLU A 164 5.43 -20.45 10.45
N HIS A 165 6.08 -21.59 10.67
CA HIS A 165 6.09 -22.76 9.77
C HIS A 165 6.94 -22.64 8.51
N VAL A 166 8.07 -21.93 8.58
CA VAL A 166 9.12 -22.00 7.54
C VAL A 166 9.76 -23.39 7.55
N SER A 167 9.73 -24.07 6.41
CA SER A 167 10.45 -25.34 6.25
C SER A 167 11.95 -25.09 6.43
N PRO A 168 12.70 -25.97 7.10
CA PRO A 168 14.15 -25.82 7.27
C PRO A 168 14.91 -25.66 5.94
N GLU A 169 14.33 -26.14 4.85
CA GLU A 169 14.88 -26.10 3.50
C GLU A 169 14.55 -24.79 2.74
N ASP A 170 13.71 -23.91 3.30
CA ASP A 170 13.34 -22.66 2.64
C ASP A 170 14.54 -21.68 2.55
N PRO A 171 14.98 -21.33 1.32
CA PRO A 171 16.08 -20.38 1.12
C PRO A 171 15.79 -18.98 1.68
N TYR A 172 14.53 -18.56 1.75
CA TYR A 172 14.11 -17.27 2.33
C TYR A 172 14.17 -17.31 3.85
N GLY A 173 13.61 -18.37 4.44
CA GLY A 173 13.71 -18.67 5.87
C GLY A 173 15.15 -18.61 6.41
N SER A 174 16.06 -19.26 5.69
CA SER A 174 17.49 -19.27 6.01
C SER A 174 18.14 -17.88 6.01
N LYS A 175 17.68 -16.96 5.14
CA LYS A 175 18.18 -15.57 5.10
C LYS A 175 17.67 -14.75 6.27
N ILE A 176 16.38 -14.88 6.61
CA ILE A 176 15.77 -14.17 7.75
C ILE A 176 16.44 -14.61 9.06
N LEU A 177 16.57 -15.92 9.29
CA LEU A 177 17.15 -16.42 10.54
C LEU A 177 18.55 -15.87 10.80
N ARG A 178 19.42 -15.85 9.78
CA ARG A 178 20.79 -15.30 9.89
C ARG A 178 20.86 -13.79 10.15
N HIS A 179 19.81 -13.06 9.81
CA HIS A 179 19.79 -11.60 9.92
C HIS A 179 19.23 -11.12 11.25
N TYR A 180 18.26 -11.87 11.79
CA TYR A 180 17.53 -11.50 13.00
C TYR A 180 17.95 -12.27 14.26
N PHE A 181 18.63 -13.41 14.12
CA PHE A 181 19.05 -14.29 15.22
C PHE A 181 20.51 -14.74 15.04
#